data_AF-A0A538CN28-F1
#
_entry.id   AF-A0A538CN28-F1
#
_cell.length_a   1.000
_cell.length_b   1.000
_cell.length_c   1.000
_cell.angle_alpha   90.00
_cell.angle_beta   90.00
_cell.angle_gamma   90.00
#
_symmetry.space_group_name_H-M   'P 1'
#
loop_
_entity.id
_entity.type
_entity.pdbx_description
1 polymer ?
#
loop_
_entity_poly.entity_id
_entity_poly.type
_entity_poly.pdbx_seq_one_letter_code
_entity_poly.pdbx_strand_id
1 'polypeptide(L)' 'MSVVRILIWNLADSKTSLDELRGQLPPVDDGDVWIGNDAQERFGLVSLNESLPDLAHVRDLIGKEPEIAEEFDALA' A
#
# COMPACT_ATOMS: atom_id res chain seq x y z
N MET A 1 7.75 -17.35 11.81
CA MET A 1 8.13 -15.99 12.24
C MET A 1 7.22 -15.10 11.41
N SER A 2 6.28 -14.40 12.04
CA SER A 2 5.31 -13.61 11.29
C SER A 2 6.00 -12.33 10.81
N VAL A 3 5.78 -11.95 9.55
CA VAL A 3 6.42 -10.79 8.93
C VAL A 3 5.39 -9.67 8.78
N VAL A 4 5.83 -8.42 8.95
CA VAL A 4 5.03 -7.23 8.68
C VAL A 4 5.71 -6.46 7.55
N ARG A 5 4.96 -6.12 6.51
CA ARG A 5 5.43 -5.27 5.41
C ARG A 5 4.68 -3.97 5.37
N ILE A 6 5.40 -2.88 5.20
CA ILE A 6 4.83 -1.53 5.08
C ILE A 6 5.28 -0.95 3.75
N LEU A 7 4.29 -0.68 2.90
CA LEU A 7 4.47 0.00 1.61
C LEU A 7 3.80 1.36 1.67
N ILE A 8 4.52 2.44 1.33
CA ILE A 8 3.96 3.80 1.29
C ILE A 8 4.31 4.48 -0.03
N TRP A 9 3.28 5.06 -0.65
CA TRP A 9 3.37 5.97 -1.78
C TRP A 9 2.98 7.37 -1.35
N ASN A 10 3.74 8.36 -1.81
CA ASN A 10 3.29 9.76 -1.81
C ASN A 10 2.50 10.04 -3.09
N LEU A 11 1.33 10.64 -2.97
CA LEU A 11 0.42 10.95 -4.07
C LEU A 11 0.59 12.37 -4.62
N ALA A 12 1.35 13.25 -3.95
CA ALA A 12 1.51 14.66 -4.33
C ALA A 12 2.01 14.87 -5.77
N ASP A 13 2.84 13.95 -6.27
CA ASP A 13 3.36 13.93 -7.66
C ASP A 13 2.81 12.74 -8.47
N SER A 14 1.70 12.16 -8.06
CA SER A 14 1.12 10.97 -8.71
C SER A 14 0.09 11.32 -9.79
N LYS A 15 -0.28 10.34 -10.60
CA LYS A 15 -1.27 10.50 -11.67
C LYS A 15 -2.73 10.44 -11.18
N THR A 16 -2.96 10.28 -9.89
CA THR A 16 -4.28 10.01 -9.31
C THR A 16 -4.44 10.65 -7.93
N SER A 17 -5.68 10.74 -7.45
CA SER A 17 -6.01 11.17 -6.09
C SER A 17 -6.37 9.97 -5.20
N LEU A 18 -6.37 10.17 -3.88
CA LEU A 18 -6.72 9.09 -2.94
C LEU A 18 -8.18 8.63 -3.11
N ASP A 19 -9.10 9.53 -3.42
CA ASP A 19 -10.51 9.20 -3.65
C ASP A 19 -10.72 8.36 -4.91
N GLU A 20 -9.99 8.66 -5.99
CA GLU A 20 -10.00 7.83 -7.20
C GLU A 20 -9.40 6.45 -6.96
N LEU A 21 -8.31 6.38 -6.19
CA LEU A 21 -7.65 5.13 -5.78
C LEU A 21 -8.61 4.23 -5.01
N ARG A 22 -9.31 4.78 -3.99
CA ARG A 22 -10.26 4.04 -3.14
C ARG A 22 -11.30 3.27 -3.95
N GLY A 23 -11.78 3.83 -5.07
CA GLY A 23 -12.76 3.17 -5.94
C GLY A 23 -12.20 2.03 -6.80
N GLN A 24 -10.87 1.89 -6.89
CA GLN A 24 -10.19 0.93 -7.75
C GLN A 24 -9.28 -0.04 -6.98
N LEU A 25 -9.28 0.02 -5.65
CA LEU A 25 -8.43 -0.85 -4.85
C LEU A 25 -8.83 -2.32 -5.04
N PRO A 26 -7.87 -3.21 -5.30
CA PRO A 26 -8.17 -4.64 -5.33
C PRO A 26 -8.57 -5.09 -3.91
N PRO A 27 -9.42 -6.13 -3.81
CA PRO A 27 -9.64 -6.79 -2.53
C PRO A 27 -8.31 -7.34 -2.03
N VAL A 28 -8.15 -7.35 -0.71
CA VAL A 28 -6.97 -7.90 -0.05
C VAL A 28 -7.39 -9.03 0.88
N ASP A 29 -6.47 -9.96 1.11
CA ASP A 29 -6.69 -11.10 2.00
C ASP A 29 -6.74 -10.66 3.47
N ASP A 30 -7.21 -11.56 4.34
CA ASP A 30 -7.14 -11.33 5.78
C ASP A 30 -5.67 -11.09 6.21
N GLY A 31 -5.44 -10.03 6.99
CA GLY A 31 -4.10 -9.62 7.43
C GLY A 31 -3.44 -8.54 6.56
N ASP A 32 -4.05 -8.19 5.42
CA ASP A 32 -3.65 -7.05 4.60
C ASP A 32 -4.61 -5.87 4.80
N VAL A 33 -4.07 -4.66 4.86
CA VAL A 33 -4.85 -3.43 5.11
C VAL A 33 -4.33 -2.29 4.25
N TRP A 34 -5.20 -1.77 3.39
CA TRP A 34 -4.96 -0.50 2.72
C TRP A 34 -5.08 0.65 3.73
N ILE A 35 -4.10 1.55 3.72
CA ILE A 35 -4.03 2.74 4.57
C ILE A 35 -3.93 3.99 3.70
N GLY A 36 -4.55 5.07 4.16
CA GLY A 36 -4.58 6.33 3.42
C GLY A 36 -4.58 7.52 4.36
N ASN A 37 -3.90 8.60 3.95
CA ASN A 37 -3.85 9.86 4.65
C ASN A 37 -4.02 11.00 3.63
N ASP A 38 -5.25 11.52 3.52
CA ASP A 38 -5.59 12.61 2.63
C ASP A 38 -4.80 13.90 2.96
N ALA A 39 -4.60 14.21 4.24
CA ALA A 39 -3.94 15.44 4.66
C ALA A 39 -2.44 15.48 4.32
N GLN A 40 -1.82 14.32 4.15
CA GLN A 40 -0.41 14.19 3.75
C GLN A 40 -0.25 13.64 2.34
N GLU A 41 -1.35 13.43 1.62
CA GLU A 41 -1.38 12.81 0.29
C GLU A 41 -0.60 11.49 0.28
N ARG A 42 -0.86 10.60 1.25
CA ARG A 42 -0.19 9.28 1.34
C ARG A 42 -1.17 8.15 1.17
N PHE A 43 -0.70 7.09 0.54
CA PHE A 43 -1.39 5.83 0.40
C PHE A 43 -0.43 4.69 0.70
N GLY A 44 -0.94 3.55 1.16
CA GLY A 44 -0.07 2.44 1.52
C GLY A 44 -0.80 1.14 1.77
N LEU A 45 0.01 0.09 1.93
CA LEU A 45 -0.41 -1.24 2.34
C LEU A 45 0.38 -1.63 3.60
N VAL A 46 -0.32 -2.14 4.59
CA VAL A 46 0.27 -2.93 5.67
C VAL A 46 -0.11 -4.39 5.42
N SER A 47 0.87 -5.28 5.35
CA SER A 47 0.64 -6.71 5.11
C SER A 47 1.27 -7.55 6.21
N LEU A 48 0.49 -8.50 6.75
CA LEU A 48 0.95 -9.50 7.72
C LEU A 48 1.23 -10.86 7.08
N ASN A 49 1.04 -10.95 5.77
CA ASN A 49 1.16 -12.18 5.00
C ASN A 49 2.59 -12.43 4.53
N GLU A 50 2.96 -13.69 4.32
CA GLU A 50 4.31 -14.06 3.87
C GLU A 50 4.64 -13.53 2.47
N SER A 51 3.63 -13.36 1.62
CA SER A 51 3.73 -12.78 0.29
C SER A 51 2.83 -11.55 0.15
N LEU A 52 3.29 -10.56 -0.61
CA LEU A 52 2.47 -9.41 -0.97
C LEU A 52 1.40 -9.79 -2.01
N PRO A 53 0.23 -9.11 -2.01
CA PRO A 53 -0.75 -9.25 -3.07
C PRO A 53 -0.19 -8.70 -4.40
N ASP A 54 -0.90 -8.93 -5.51
CA ASP A 54 -0.49 -8.33 -6.78
C ASP A 54 -0.72 -6.81 -6.78
N LEU A 55 0.38 -6.07 -6.73
CA LEU A 55 0.40 -4.60 -6.68
C LEU A 55 0.51 -3.94 -8.05
N ALA A 56 0.54 -4.71 -9.16
CA ALA A 56 0.73 -4.14 -10.49
C ALA A 56 -0.31 -3.06 -10.81
N HIS A 57 -1.59 -3.34 -10.55
CA HIS A 57 -2.66 -2.38 -10.80
C HIS A 57 -2.50 -1.08 -10.00
N VAL A 58 -2.13 -1.19 -8.72
CA VAL A 58 -1.95 -0.03 -7.83
C VAL A 58 -0.75 0.82 -8.29
N ARG A 59 0.36 0.18 -8.66
CA ARG A 59 1.54 0.89 -9.19
C ARG A 59 1.23 1.58 -10.52
N ASP A 60 0.42 0.97 -11.38
CA ASP A 60 0.02 1.58 -12.65
C ASP A 60 -0.88 2.81 -12.44
N LEU A 61 -1.82 2.74 -11.49
CA LEU A 61 -2.68 3.87 -11.11
C LEU A 61 -1.88 5.04 -10.53
N ILE A 62 -0.97 4.77 -9.60
CA ILE A 62 -0.12 5.79 -8.97
C ILE A 62 0.94 6.29 -9.96
N GLY A 63 1.41 5.41 -10.84
CA GLY A 63 2.44 5.66 -11.85
C GLY A 63 3.87 5.52 -11.33
N LYS A 64 4.08 4.94 -10.14
CA LYS A 64 5.41 4.74 -9.52
C LYS A 64 5.44 3.61 -8.50
N GLU A 65 6.67 3.18 -8.19
CA GLU A 65 6.98 2.30 -7.07
C GLU A 65 6.77 3.01 -5.71
N PRO A 66 6.57 2.25 -4.62
CA PRO A 66 6.49 2.83 -3.28
C PRO A 66 7.80 3.50 -2.89
N GLU A 67 7.68 4.61 -2.16
CA GLU A 67 8.83 5.35 -1.60
C GLU A 67 9.35 4.70 -0.32
N ILE A 68 8.47 4.00 0.41
CA ILE A 68 8.84 3.18 1.56
C ILE A 68 8.40 1.76 1.25
N ALA A 69 9.33 0.81 1.34
CA ALA A 69 9.06 -0.62 1.23
C ALA A 69 9.90 -1.35 2.28
N GLU A 70 9.35 -1.48 3.48
CA GLU A 70 10.05 -2.02 4.64
C GLU A 70 9.43 -3.34 5.10
N GLU A 71 10.29 -4.22 5.60
CA GLU A 71 9.94 -5.54 6.12
C GLU A 71 10.44 -5.68 7.55
N PHE A 72 9.61 -6.24 8.42
CA PHE A 72 9.86 -6.39 9.85
C PHE A 72 9.48 -7.78 10.33
N ASP A 73 10.23 -8.28 11.31
CA ASP A 73 9.78 -9.42 12.11
C ASP A 73 8.76 -8.95 13.17
N ALA A 74 7.59 -9.58 13.19
CA ALA A 74 6.62 -9.37 14.25
C ALA A 74 7.12 -10.00 15.56
N LEU A 75 7.05 -9.24 16.65
CA LEU A 75 7.56 -9.66 17.97
C LEU A 75 6.47 -10.19 18.93
N ALA A 76 5.20 -10.23 18.50
CA ALA A 76 4.06 -10.67 19.31
C ALA A 76 3.09 -11.52 18.51
#